data_AF-A0A2D4QUR0-F1
#
_entry.id   AF-A0A2D4QUR0-F1
#
_cell.length_a   1.000
_cell.length_b   1.000
_cell.length_c   1.000
_cell.angle_alpha   90.00
_cell.angle_beta   90.00
_cell.angle_gamma   90.00
#
_symmetry.space_group_name_H-M   'P 1'
#
loop_
_entity.id
_entity.type
_entity.pdbx_description
1 polymer ?
#
loop_
_entity_poly.entity_id
_entity_poly.type
_entity_poly.pdbx_seq_one_letter_code
_entity_poly.pdbx_strand_id
1 'polypeptide(L)' 'MADFYELQRAMRAMRQAALQRGALAILDLGSSKIGCLILRFDGLDSGIASDQVGSLAGQTSFQVVGSAITRSRGVE' A
#
# COMPACT_ATOMS: atom_id res chain seq x y z
N MET A 1 22.08 9.94 -9.14
CA MET A 1 21.41 8.80 -9.78
C MET A 1 21.21 7.61 -8.83
N ALA A 2 22.14 7.33 -7.91
CA ALA A 2 21.94 6.34 -6.82
C ALA A 2 20.75 6.66 -5.89
N ASP A 3 20.43 7.94 -5.72
CA ASP A 3 19.43 8.43 -4.77
C ASP A 3 17.99 7.92 -5.03
N PHE A 4 17.54 7.91 -6.28
CA PHE A 4 16.18 7.46 -6.63
C PHE A 4 15.98 5.96 -6.41
N TYR A 5 16.99 5.15 -6.73
CA TYR A 5 16.92 3.71 -6.52
C TYR A 5 16.85 3.36 -5.02
N GLU A 6 17.68 4.01 -4.20
CA GLU A 6 17.66 3.81 -2.75
C GLU A 6 16.32 4.28 -2.14
N LEU A 7 15.79 5.43 -2.60
CA LEU A 7 14.46 5.91 -2.18
C LEU A 7 13.37 4.88 -2.54
N GLN A 8 13.37 4.36 -3.76
CA GLN A 8 12.42 3.33 -4.19
C GLN A 8 12.56 2.03 -3.39
N ARG A 9 13.79 1.61 -3.08
CA ARG A 9 14.07 0.41 -2.27
C ARG A 9 13.54 0.59 -0.84
N ALA A 10 13.74 1.76 -0.24
CA ALA A 10 13.18 2.10 1.07
C ALA A 10 11.64 2.06 1.06
N MET A 11 11.01 2.59 0.01
CA MET A 11 9.55 2.55 -0.16
C MET A 11 9.01 1.11 -0.29
N ARG A 12 9.72 0.23 -1.03
CA ARG A 12 9.37 -1.19 -1.13
C ARG A 12 9.49 -1.91 0.22
N ALA A 13 10.55 -1.62 0.99
CA ALA A 13 10.73 -2.17 2.33
C ALA A 13 9.63 -1.72 3.30
N MET A 14 9.26 -0.43 3.30
CA MET A 14 8.14 0.07 4.09
C MET A 14 6.82 -0.61 3.71
N ARG A 15 6.56 -0.78 2.41
CA ARG A 15 5.37 -1.49 1.92
C ARG A 15 5.31 -2.93 2.44
N GLN A 16 6.43 -3.66 2.36
CA GLN A 16 6.50 -5.04 2.84
C GLN A 16 6.28 -5.13 4.35
N ALA A 17 6.86 -4.22 5.12
CA ALA A 17 6.62 -4.14 6.57
C ALA A 17 5.17 -3.79 6.91
N ALA A 18 4.50 -2.94 6.12
CA ALA A 18 3.08 -2.64 6.30
C ALA A 18 2.17 -3.86 6.01
N LEU A 19 2.48 -4.61 4.95
CA LEU A 19 1.77 -5.85 4.63
C LEU A 19 1.93 -6.90 5.75
N GLN A 20 3.11 -7.03 6.33
CA GLN A 20 3.34 -7.90 7.50
C GLN A 20 2.55 -7.47 8.73
N ARG A 21 2.30 -6.16 8.91
CA ARG A 21 1.45 -5.63 10.00
C ARG A 21 -0.05 -5.86 9.74
N GLY A 22 -0.43 -6.28 8.54
CA GLY A 22 -1.81 -6.63 8.20
C GLY A 22 -2.74 -5.44 7.94
N ALA A 23 -2.21 -4.21 7.81
CA ALA A 23 -3.02 -3.04 7.48
C ALA A 23 -2.32 -2.12 6.47
N LEU A 24 -3.05 -1.68 5.45
CA LEU A 24 -2.57 -0.76 4.41
C LEU A 24 -3.67 0.23 4.04
N ALA A 25 -3.31 1.49 3.80
CA ALA A 25 -4.22 2.47 3.22
C ALA A 25 -3.89 2.67 1.73
N ILE A 26 -4.93 2.76 0.90
CA ILE A 26 -4.84 3.26 -0.47
C ILE A 26 -5.42 4.68 -0.49
N LEU A 27 -4.64 5.62 -1.04
CA LEU A 27 -5.05 7.00 -1.22
C LEU A 27 -5.22 7.28 -2.71
N ASP A 28 -6.44 7.64 -3.10
CA ASP A 28 -6.74 8.21 -4.42
C ASP A 28 -6.73 9.74 -4.30
N LEU A 29 -5.75 10.35 -4.96
CA LEU A 29 -5.45 11.78 -4.85
C LEU A 29 -6.03 12.53 -6.05
N GLY A 30 -7.26 13.03 -5.90
CA GLY A 30 -7.90 13.92 -6.86
C GLY A 30 -7.65 15.41 -6.56
N SER A 31 -7.80 16.25 -7.58
CA SER A 31 -7.69 17.71 -7.45
C SER A 31 -8.77 18.32 -6.54
N SER A 32 -9.94 17.69 -6.44
CA SER A 32 -11.06 18.18 -5.61
C SER A 32 -11.25 17.38 -4.32
N LYS A 33 -10.95 16.08 -4.34
CA LYS A 33 -11.24 15.14 -3.25
C LYS A 33 -10.10 14.14 -3.12
N ILE A 34 -9.87 13.68 -1.90
CA ILE A 34 -8.96 12.59 -1.58
C ILE A 34 -9.80 11.43 -1.05
N GLY A 35 -9.78 10.32 -1.78
CA GLY A 35 -10.37 9.06 -1.35
C GLY A 35 -9.37 8.24 -0.53
N CYS A 36 -9.85 7.57 0.51
CA CYS A 36 -9.06 6.66 1.33
C CYS A 36 -9.81 5.34 1.52
N LEU A 37 -9.10 4.23 1.33
CA LEU A 37 -9.56 2.88 1.68
C LEU A 37 -8.55 2.25 2.63
N ILE A 38 -9.03 1.71 3.74
CA ILE A 38 -8.22 0.94 4.68
C ILE A 38 -8.45 -0.54 4.41
N LEU A 39 -7.38 -1.22 4.04
CA LEU A 39 -7.33 -2.64 3.77
C LEU A 39 -6.72 -3.37 4.98
N ARG A 40 -7.38 -4.44 5.43
CA ARG A 40 -6.81 -5.42 6.35
C ARG A 40 -6.40 -6.66 5.57
N PHE A 41 -5.18 -7.12 5.79
CA PHE A 41 -4.68 -8.37 5.25
C PHE A 41 -4.52 -9.35 6.40
N ASP A 42 -5.04 -10.56 6.22
CA ASP A 42 -4.68 -11.66 7.09
C ASP A 42 -3.24 -12.03 6.69
N GLY A 43 -2.31 -11.97 7.66
CA GLY A 43 -0.87 -11.95 7.40
C GLY A 43 -0.44 -12.99 6.38
N LEU A 44 0.45 -12.60 5.45
CA LEU A 44 1.04 -13.56 4.52
C LEU A 44 1.61 -14.74 5.32
N ASP A 45 1.09 -15.94 5.09
CA ASP A 45 1.82 -17.15 5.41
C ASP A 45 3.25 -16.97 4.90
N SER A 46 4.22 -17.20 5.79
CA SER A 46 5.63 -16.82 5.69
C SER A 46 6.41 -17.40 4.49
N GLY A 47 5.74 -17.93 3.46
CA GLY A 47 6.32 -18.64 2.32
C GLY A 47 6.45 -17.86 1.02
N ILE A 48 5.90 -16.65 0.87
CA ILE A 48 5.90 -15.93 -0.42
C ILE A 48 6.91 -14.78 -0.41
N ALA A 49 8.17 -15.12 -0.13
CA ALA A 49 9.33 -14.26 -0.34
C ALA A 49 10.01 -14.55 -1.70
N SER A 50 9.23 -14.77 -2.76
CA SER A 50 9.80 -14.88 -4.11
C SER A 50 9.65 -13.57 -4.85
N ASP A 51 10.79 -13.05 -5.26
CA ASP A 51 11.10 -11.87 -6.07
C ASP A 51 10.41 -11.84 -7.44
N GLN A 52 9.08 -11.97 -7.45
CA GLN A 52 8.26 -11.89 -8.65
C GLN A 52 7.33 -10.70 -8.53
N VAL A 53 7.40 -9.82 -9.52
CA VAL A 53 6.32 -8.91 -9.90
C VAL A 53 5.17 -9.81 -10.36
N GLY A 54 4.47 -10.42 -9.40
CA GLY A 54 3.57 -11.53 -9.62
C GLY A 54 2.52 -11.53 -8.54
N SER A 55 1.42 -10.85 -8.84
CA SER A 55 0.16 -10.89 -8.10
C SER A 55 0.20 -10.38 -6.66
N LEU A 56 -0.05 -9.09 -6.50
CA LEU A 56 -0.54 -8.49 -5.24
C LEU A 56 -1.93 -9.05 -4.83
N ALA A 57 -2.50 -9.99 -5.60
CA ALA A 57 -3.93 -10.29 -5.62
C ALA A 57 -4.27 -11.80 -5.76
N GLY A 58 -3.30 -12.71 -5.66
CA GLY A 58 -3.51 -14.10 -6.08
C GLY A 58 -4.04 -15.05 -4.99
N GLN A 59 -3.72 -14.80 -3.72
CA GLN A 59 -4.00 -15.73 -2.63
C GLN A 59 -4.26 -15.04 -1.27
N THR A 60 -3.93 -13.75 -1.11
CA THR A 60 -4.15 -13.05 0.17
C THR A 60 -5.57 -12.48 0.20
N SER A 61 -6.42 -13.04 1.06
CA SER A 61 -7.71 -12.44 1.41
C SER A 61 -7.46 -11.04 1.96
N PHE A 62 -8.14 -10.04 1.41
CA PHE A 62 -8.11 -8.68 1.95
C PHE A 62 -9.51 -8.16 2.26
N GLN A 63 -9.56 -7.50 3.41
CA GLN A 63 -10.64 -6.78 4.06
C GLN A 63 -10.75 -5.30 3.74
N VAL A 64 -11.78 -4.77 3.09
CA VAL A 64 -12.04 -3.31 3.26
C VAL A 64 -12.65 -3.08 4.64
N VAL A 65 -11.87 -2.50 5.57
CA VAL A 65 -12.31 -2.25 6.96
C VAL A 65 -12.68 -0.80 7.22
N GLY A 66 -12.38 0.09 6.29
CA GLY A 66 -12.70 1.51 6.41
C GLY A 66 -12.62 2.23 5.08
N SER A 67 -13.41 3.30 4.95
CA SER A 67 -13.36 4.22 3.82
C SER A 67 -13.65 5.64 4.31
N ALA A 68 -12.96 6.61 3.72
CA ALA A 68 -13.22 8.02 3.97
C ALA A 68 -12.95 8.84 2.71
N ILE A 69 -13.63 9.98 2.58
CA ILE A 69 -13.37 10.97 1.55
C ILE A 69 -13.19 12.33 2.23
N THR A 70 -12.13 13.04 1.86
CA THR A 70 -11.86 14.40 2.34
C THR A 70 -11.71 15.37 1.16
N ARG A 71 -11.86 16.67 1.41
CA ARG A 71 -11.60 17.71 0.39
C ARG A 71 -10.10 17.85 0.19
N SER A 72 -9.66 17.92 -1.07
CA SER A 72 -8.26 18.21 -1.40
C SER A 72 -7.88 19.63 -0.97
N ARG A 73 -6.63 19.83 -0.50
CA ARG A 73 -6.12 21.13 -0.03
C ARG A 73 -5.27 21.86 -1.08
N GLY A 74 -5.09 21.27 -2.26
CA GLY A 74 -4.21 21.82 -3.30
C GLY A 74 -2.73 21.53 -3.03
N VAL A 75 -1.90 22.03 -3.94
CA VAL A 75 -0.44 22.04 -3.84
C VAL A 75 -0.04 23.51 -3.82
N GLU A 76 0.74 23.93 -2.82
CA GLU A 76 1.35 25.26 -2.76
C GLU A 76 2.74 25.23 -3.41
#